data_AF-A0A9D8R8L5-F1
#
_entry.id   AF-A0A9D8R8L5-F1
#
_cell.length_a   1.000
_cell.length_b   1.000
_cell.length_c   1.000
_cell.angle_alpha   90.00
_cell.angle_beta   90.00
_cell.angle_gamma   90.00
#
_symmetry.space_group_name_H-M   'P 1'
#
loop_
_entity.id
_entity.type
_entity.pdbx_description
1 polymer ?
#
loop_
_entity_poly.entity_id
_entity_poly.type
_entity_poly.pdbx_seq_one_letter_code
_entity_poly.pdbx_strand_id
1 'polypeptide(L)'
;MDSVTDLYIVKRDGKSVPFSIDKIKNAIRKAFLATNSYATEEIITNILSRVSITNGMHVEEIQNQVELSLMVEKYYAVAKHYMLYRQQHTEDREVRDRLNFLMDYCNASNAATGSKFDANANIEKKNIATLIGELPKQSFIRLNRRMLTDRIKEMYGKELADKYLELLNKHFIYKNDETSLANYCASITMYPWLLNGTLPVGGNSTKPTNLKSFCGGFANLVFIVSSMLSGACATPEFLMYMNYFIGLEYGKDYYLHADKVVDLSSKQRSIDKVITDCFEQIVYTINQPTGARNFQAVFWNISYYDRYYFESIFGEFRFPDGSRPDWDSLNWLQKRFMKWFNKERTKTILTFPVETMALLTENGDAKDEEYADWTAQMYAEGHSFFT
;
A
#
# COMPACT_ATOMS: atom_id res chain seq x y z
N MET A 1 49.39 -39.10 14.53
CA MET A 1 48.99 -38.02 13.60
C MET A 1 47.57 -37.67 13.98
N ASP A 2 47.41 -36.78 14.96
CA ASP A 2 46.09 -36.34 15.40
C ASP A 2 45.58 -35.31 14.39
N SER A 3 44.41 -35.59 13.81
CA SER A 3 43.70 -34.70 12.91
C SER A 3 43.34 -33.42 13.66
N VAL A 4 43.89 -32.28 13.24
CA VAL A 4 43.44 -30.96 13.66
C VAL A 4 41.96 -30.87 13.30
N THR A 5 41.08 -30.90 14.29
CA THR A 5 39.66 -30.63 14.11
C THR A 5 39.50 -29.23 13.53
N ASP A 6 39.13 -29.14 12.26
CA ASP A 6 38.79 -27.88 11.62
C ASP A 6 37.60 -27.25 12.37
N LEU A 7 37.86 -26.13 13.04
CA LEU A 7 36.84 -25.34 13.73
C LEU A 7 35.99 -24.61 12.68
N TYR A 8 34.67 -24.66 12.83
CA TYR A 8 33.72 -23.93 11.98
C TYR A 8 32.98 -22.87 12.78
N ILE A 9 32.68 -21.75 12.12
CA ILE A 9 31.91 -20.64 12.68
C ILE A 9 30.70 -20.33 11.80
N VAL A 10 29.64 -19.81 12.41
CA VAL A 10 28.40 -19.43 11.71
C VAL A 10 28.44 -17.96 11.36
N LYS A 11 28.38 -17.65 10.06
CA LYS A 11 28.25 -16.27 9.56
C LYS A 11 26.85 -15.72 9.82
N ARG A 12 26.68 -14.41 9.63
CA ARG A 12 25.39 -13.70 9.78
C ARG A 12 24.29 -14.23 8.86
N ASP A 13 24.66 -14.76 7.70
CA ASP A 13 23.74 -15.40 6.74
C ASP A 13 23.41 -16.86 7.10
N GLY A 14 23.84 -17.33 8.27
CA GLY A 14 23.65 -18.71 8.74
C GLY A 14 24.62 -19.73 8.13
N LYS A 15 25.50 -19.33 7.21
CA LYS A 15 26.44 -20.28 6.58
C LYS A 15 27.57 -20.66 7.53
N SER A 16 27.82 -21.95 7.64
CA SER A 16 28.98 -22.51 8.34
C SER A 16 30.23 -22.38 7.46
N VAL A 17 31.32 -21.84 8.01
CA VAL A 17 32.61 -21.69 7.31
C VAL A 17 33.78 -22.08 8.22
N PRO A 18 34.91 -22.55 7.65
CA PRO A 18 36.12 -22.77 8.42
C PRO A 18 36.59 -21.49 9.12
N PHE A 19 36.95 -21.62 10.39
CA PHE A 19 37.54 -20.56 11.20
C PHE A 19 38.93 -20.21 10.68
N SER A 20 39.25 -18.91 10.66
CA SER A 20 40.59 -18.44 10.29
C SER A 20 40.99 -17.32 11.25
N ILE A 21 41.98 -17.61 12.08
CA ILE A 21 42.51 -16.67 13.07
C ILE A 21 43.14 -15.43 12.41
N ASP A 22 43.71 -15.60 11.21
CA ASP A 22 44.34 -14.51 10.46
C ASP A 22 43.36 -13.39 10.10
N LYS A 23 42.07 -13.73 9.91
CA LYS A 23 41.03 -12.72 9.68
C LYS A 23 40.86 -11.80 10.89
N ILE A 24 40.97 -12.34 12.10
CA ILE A 24 40.90 -11.55 13.34
C ILE A 24 42.17 -10.71 13.50
N LYS A 25 43.35 -11.32 13.32
CA LYS A 25 44.64 -10.61 13.39
C LYS A 25 44.65 -9.41 12.44
N ASN A 26 44.21 -9.60 11.20
CA ASN A 26 44.15 -8.54 10.20
C ASN A 26 43.16 -7.43 10.56
N ALA A 27 42.00 -7.77 11.15
CA ALA A 27 41.04 -6.78 11.61
C ALA A 27 41.59 -5.95 12.78
N ILE A 28 42.29 -6.58 13.74
CA ILE A 28 42.96 -5.89 14.84
C ILE A 28 44.05 -4.97 14.30
N ARG A 29 44.94 -5.46 13.42
CA ARG A 29 46.00 -4.64 12.80
C ARG A 29 45.43 -3.41 12.10
N LYS A 30 44.35 -3.56 11.33
CA LYS A 30 43.67 -2.44 10.67
C LYS A 30 43.13 -1.43 11.67
N ALA A 31 42.58 -1.87 12.80
CA ALA A 31 42.08 -0.97 13.84
C ALA A 31 43.23 -0.18 14.51
N PHE A 32 44.38 -0.81 14.76
CA PHE A 32 45.58 -0.11 15.25
C PHE A 32 46.08 0.92 14.24
N LEU A 33 46.20 0.53 12.96
CA LEU A 33 46.63 1.43 11.88
C LEU A 33 45.71 2.65 11.75
N ALA A 34 44.39 2.47 11.90
CA ALA A 34 43.42 3.57 11.85
C ALA A 34 43.59 4.60 13.00
N THR A 35 44.28 4.23 14.08
CA THR A 35 44.65 5.12 15.19
C THR A 35 46.08 5.68 15.06
N ASN A 36 46.74 5.51 13.91
CA ASN A 36 48.16 5.80 13.70
C ASN A 36 49.09 5.04 14.68
N SER A 37 48.69 3.83 15.09
CA SER A 37 49.49 2.95 15.94
C SER A 37 49.70 1.58 15.28
N TYR A 38 50.62 0.79 15.83
CA TYR A 38 50.95 -0.53 15.31
C TYR A 38 50.80 -1.57 16.42
N ALA A 39 50.20 -2.71 16.09
CA ALA A 39 50.17 -3.87 16.98
C ALA A 39 51.35 -4.78 16.68
N THR A 40 52.20 -5.02 17.68
CA THR A 40 53.22 -6.08 17.61
C THR A 40 52.54 -7.45 17.70
N GLU A 41 53.23 -8.51 17.28
CA GLU A 41 52.70 -9.88 17.42
C GLU A 41 52.37 -10.24 18.88
N GLU A 42 53.13 -9.70 19.83
CA GLU A 42 52.86 -9.88 21.27
C GLU A 42 51.53 -9.25 21.69
N ILE A 43 51.27 -8.00 21.26
CA ILE A 43 49.99 -7.31 21.53
C ILE A 43 48.81 -8.09 20.95
N ILE A 44 48.94 -8.55 19.70
CA ILE A 44 47.90 -9.34 19.03
C ILE A 44 47.66 -10.66 19.77
N THR A 45 48.73 -11.34 20.20
CA THR A 45 48.65 -12.59 20.95
C THR A 45 47.98 -12.39 22.31
N ASN A 46 48.30 -11.31 23.02
CA ASN A 46 47.67 -10.95 24.29
C ASN A 46 46.16 -10.69 24.13
N ILE A 47 45.76 -9.94 23.10
CA ILE A 47 44.34 -9.71 22.80
C ILE A 47 43.61 -11.02 22.47
N LEU A 48 44.24 -11.88 21.66
CA LEU A 48 43.66 -13.16 21.24
C LEU A 48 43.61 -14.21 22.35
N SER A 49 44.50 -14.14 23.34
CA SER A 49 44.52 -15.08 24.49
C SER A 49 43.21 -15.05 25.29
N ARG A 50 42.47 -13.95 25.20
CA ARG A 50 41.18 -13.73 25.85
C ARG A 50 39.98 -14.09 24.97
N VAL A 51 40.20 -14.52 23.74
CA VAL A 51 39.15 -14.88 22.79
C VAL A 51 39.01 -16.41 22.75
N SER A 52 37.88 -16.91 23.22
CA SER A 52 37.52 -18.33 23.16
C SER A 52 36.69 -18.61 21.92
N ILE A 53 37.10 -19.60 21.13
CA ILE A 53 36.41 -20.02 19.90
C ILE A 53 35.90 -21.44 20.09
N THR A 54 34.60 -21.64 19.91
CA THR A 54 33.96 -22.95 19.92
C THR A 54 33.33 -23.25 18.57
N ASN A 55 33.18 -24.54 18.25
CA ASN A 55 32.57 -24.95 16.99
C ASN A 55 31.10 -24.50 16.94
N GLY A 56 30.68 -23.93 15.81
CA GLY A 56 29.33 -23.39 15.63
C GLY A 56 29.10 -22.01 16.25
N MET A 57 30.12 -21.36 16.83
CA MET A 57 30.00 -20.00 17.38
C MET A 57 29.66 -18.99 16.28
N HIS A 58 28.78 -18.03 16.57
CA HIS A 58 28.50 -16.95 15.61
C HIS A 58 29.67 -15.98 15.48
N VAL A 59 29.91 -15.51 14.27
CA VAL A 59 30.97 -14.52 13.98
C VAL A 59 30.83 -13.24 14.83
N GLU A 60 29.60 -12.87 15.21
CA GLU A 60 29.34 -11.70 16.06
C GLU A 60 29.83 -11.89 17.49
N GLU A 61 29.70 -13.10 18.04
CA GLU A 61 30.19 -13.43 19.38
C GLU A 61 31.72 -13.30 19.44
N ILE A 62 32.41 -13.80 18.41
CA ILE A 62 33.87 -13.68 18.28
C ILE A 62 34.28 -12.21 18.23
N GLN A 63 33.58 -11.40 17.44
CA GLN A 63 33.86 -9.96 17.32
C GLN A 63 33.62 -9.22 18.65
N ASN A 64 32.57 -9.58 19.40
CA ASN A 64 32.28 -8.98 20.70
C ASN A 64 33.37 -9.32 21.72
N GLN A 65 33.90 -10.55 21.68
CA GLN A 65 35.04 -10.93 22.52
C GLN A 65 36.29 -10.12 22.18
N VAL A 66 36.60 -9.91 20.89
CA VAL A 66 37.76 -9.09 20.46
C VAL A 66 37.61 -7.63 20.94
N GLU A 67 36.41 -7.06 20.84
CA GLU A 67 36.12 -5.71 21.34
C GLU A 67 36.34 -5.61 22.85
N LEU A 68 35.85 -6.58 23.61
CA LEU A 68 36.00 -6.63 25.05
C LEU A 68 37.47 -6.80 25.46
N SER A 69 38.22 -7.65 24.76
CA SER A 69 39.67 -7.81 24.96
C SER A 69 40.43 -6.50 24.71
N LEU A 70 40.12 -5.77 23.63
CA LEU A 70 40.73 -4.45 23.35
C LEU A 70 40.44 -3.43 24.46
N MET A 71 39.23 -3.44 25.02
CA MET A 71 38.86 -2.56 26.14
C MET A 71 39.58 -2.94 27.43
N VAL A 72 39.70 -4.24 27.75
CA VAL A 72 40.38 -4.71 28.96
C VAL A 72 41.87 -4.38 28.93
N GLU A 73 42.51 -4.50 27.76
CA GLU A 73 43.90 -4.08 27.55
C GLU A 73 44.07 -2.55 27.42
N LYS A 74 43.01 -1.77 27.70
CA LYS A 74 42.99 -0.29 27.71
C LYS A 74 43.27 0.35 26.34
N TYR A 75 43.14 -0.39 25.24
CA TYR A 75 43.23 0.13 23.87
C TYR A 75 41.91 0.77 23.41
N TYR A 76 41.38 1.73 24.19
CA TYR A 76 40.05 2.32 23.96
C TYR A 76 39.90 2.96 22.56
N ALA A 77 40.92 3.68 22.10
CA ALA A 77 40.91 4.30 20.77
C ALA A 77 40.85 3.26 19.65
N VAL A 78 41.55 2.14 19.81
CA VAL A 78 41.55 1.02 18.86
C VAL A 78 40.23 0.28 18.90
N ALA A 79 39.69 0.01 20.10
CA ALA A 79 38.37 -0.59 20.28
C ALA A 79 37.29 0.22 19.55
N LYS A 80 37.29 1.55 19.70
CA LYS A 80 36.38 2.45 18.97
C LYS A 80 36.53 2.32 17.45
N HIS A 81 37.75 2.30 16.91
CA HIS A 81 37.96 2.14 15.47
C HIS A 81 37.58 0.75 14.97
N TYR A 82 37.78 -0.29 15.79
CA TYR A 82 37.33 -1.64 15.50
C TYR A 82 35.80 -1.72 15.42
N MET A 83 35.08 -1.08 16.36
CA MET A 83 33.62 -0.97 16.34
C MET A 83 33.12 -0.20 15.10
N LEU A 84 33.73 0.95 14.79
CA LEU A 84 33.39 1.75 13.60
C LEU A 84 33.63 0.96 12.30
N TYR A 85 34.73 0.21 12.21
CA TYR A 85 35.01 -0.67 11.08
C TYR A 85 33.94 -1.78 10.91
N ARG A 86 33.49 -2.38 12.02
CA ARG A 86 32.37 -3.36 11.99
C ARG A 86 31.06 -2.72 11.53
N GLN A 87 30.80 -1.50 11.99
CA GLN A 87 29.62 -0.74 11.59
C GLN A 87 29.66 -0.41 10.09
N GLN A 88 30.75 0.17 9.60
CA GLN A 88 30.96 0.49 8.18
C GLN A 88 30.75 -0.76 7.30
N HIS A 89 31.32 -1.90 7.68
CA HIS A 89 31.12 -3.14 6.93
C HIS A 89 29.71 -3.73 7.03
N THR A 90 28.96 -3.38 8.07
CA THR A 90 27.54 -3.73 8.15
C THR A 90 26.75 -2.86 7.17
N GLU A 91 27.00 -1.55 7.13
CA GLU A 91 26.40 -0.61 6.18
C GLU A 91 26.74 -0.98 4.72
N ASP A 92 28.00 -1.30 4.41
CA ASP A 92 28.42 -1.74 3.08
C ASP A 92 27.68 -3.02 2.62
N ARG A 93 27.40 -3.93 3.55
CA ARG A 93 26.63 -5.16 3.25
C ARG A 93 25.17 -4.83 3.00
N GLU A 94 24.55 -3.97 3.79
CA GLU A 94 23.17 -3.54 3.55
C GLU A 94 23.04 -2.86 2.18
N VAL A 95 23.99 -2.02 1.80
CA VAL A 95 24.05 -1.42 0.46
C VAL A 95 24.17 -2.50 -0.62
N ARG A 96 25.05 -3.49 -0.43
CA ARG A 96 25.20 -4.61 -1.36
C ARG A 96 23.93 -5.45 -1.48
N ASP A 97 23.26 -5.74 -0.39
CA ASP A 97 22.03 -6.53 -0.39
C ASP A 97 20.90 -5.78 -1.12
N ARG A 98 20.82 -4.45 -0.94
CA ARG A 98 19.93 -3.59 -1.74
C ARG A 98 20.31 -3.58 -3.22
N LEU A 99 21.59 -3.54 -3.56
CA LEU A 99 22.07 -3.64 -4.94
C LEU A 99 21.73 -5.00 -5.57
N ASN A 100 21.88 -6.10 -4.83
CA ASN A 100 21.49 -7.43 -5.28
C ASN A 100 19.98 -7.49 -5.53
N PHE A 101 19.17 -6.98 -4.59
CA PHE A 101 17.72 -6.88 -4.79
C PHE A 101 17.36 -6.05 -6.03
N LEU A 102 18.05 -4.94 -6.27
CA LEU A 102 17.87 -4.12 -7.48
C LEU A 102 18.17 -4.92 -8.75
N MET A 103 19.29 -5.66 -8.78
CA MET A 103 19.65 -6.52 -9.92
C MET A 103 18.63 -7.63 -10.14
N ASP A 104 18.21 -8.31 -9.07
CA ASP A 104 17.21 -9.37 -9.10
C ASP A 104 15.86 -8.85 -9.63
N TYR A 105 15.42 -7.68 -9.14
CA TYR A 105 14.20 -7.02 -9.62
C TYR A 105 14.30 -6.64 -11.11
N CYS A 106 15.44 -6.08 -11.53
CA CYS A 106 15.71 -5.77 -12.93
C CYS A 106 15.67 -7.02 -13.82
N ASN A 107 16.08 -8.19 -13.32
CA ASN A 107 16.07 -9.46 -14.03
C ASN A 107 14.73 -10.22 -13.97
N ALA A 108 13.84 -9.89 -13.03
CA ALA A 108 12.52 -10.53 -12.90
C ALA A 108 11.63 -10.30 -14.14
N SER A 109 10.79 -11.28 -14.49
CA SER A 109 9.94 -11.20 -15.69
C SER A 109 8.76 -10.24 -15.53
N ASN A 110 8.20 -10.12 -14.33
CA ASN A 110 7.11 -9.18 -14.02
C ASN A 110 7.23 -8.64 -12.58
N ALA A 111 6.43 -7.63 -12.24
CA ALA A 111 6.52 -6.96 -10.94
C ALA A 111 6.16 -7.89 -9.76
N ALA A 112 5.22 -8.82 -9.94
CA ALA A 112 4.84 -9.78 -8.92
C ALA A 112 5.99 -10.73 -8.56
N THR A 113 6.67 -11.30 -9.57
CA THR A 113 7.86 -12.15 -9.38
C THR A 113 9.08 -11.39 -8.84
N GLY A 114 9.16 -10.08 -9.09
CA GLY A 114 10.19 -9.22 -8.52
C GLY A 114 9.93 -8.78 -7.08
N SER A 115 8.69 -8.86 -6.58
CA SER A 115 8.36 -8.52 -5.20
C SER A 115 8.70 -9.68 -4.26
N LYS A 116 9.45 -9.38 -3.19
CA LYS A 116 9.90 -10.38 -2.22
C LYS A 116 8.95 -10.56 -1.02
N PHE A 117 8.12 -9.56 -0.73
CA PHE A 117 7.39 -9.50 0.55
C PHE A 117 5.88 -9.49 0.38
N ASP A 118 5.36 -8.71 -0.56
CA ASP A 118 3.92 -8.45 -0.68
C ASP A 118 3.61 -7.93 -2.08
N ALA A 119 3.37 -8.84 -3.02
CA ALA A 119 3.00 -8.48 -4.38
C ALA A 119 1.55 -8.03 -4.39
N ASN A 120 1.31 -6.73 -4.58
CA ASN A 120 -0.05 -6.23 -4.73
C ASN A 120 -0.61 -6.67 -6.08
N ALA A 121 -1.82 -7.25 -6.08
CA ALA A 121 -2.48 -7.81 -7.27
C ALA A 121 -2.68 -6.79 -8.40
N ASN A 122 -2.71 -5.50 -8.09
CA ASN A 122 -2.93 -4.43 -9.06
C ASN A 122 -1.65 -3.97 -9.78
N ILE A 123 -0.49 -4.61 -9.56
CA ILE A 123 0.77 -4.26 -10.22
C ILE A 123 1.02 -5.17 -11.43
N GLU A 124 0.64 -4.71 -12.62
CA GLU A 124 0.91 -5.44 -13.86
C GLU A 124 2.30 -5.14 -14.45
N LYS A 125 2.74 -3.88 -14.36
CA LYS A 125 3.94 -3.39 -15.07
C LYS A 125 5.11 -3.17 -14.13
N LYS A 126 6.27 -3.72 -14.50
CA LYS A 126 7.55 -3.46 -13.84
C LYS A 126 8.14 -2.13 -14.28
N ASN A 127 8.39 -1.20 -13.35
CA ASN A 127 9.04 0.08 -13.65
C ASN A 127 9.81 0.62 -12.42
N ILE A 128 10.37 1.83 -12.55
CA ILE A 128 11.14 2.45 -11.48
C ILE A 128 10.27 2.85 -10.26
N ALA A 129 9.02 3.24 -10.48
CA ALA A 129 8.11 3.62 -9.40
C ALA A 129 7.69 2.40 -8.56
N THR A 130 7.44 1.26 -9.20
CA THR A 130 7.20 0.00 -8.47
C THR A 130 8.43 -0.40 -7.67
N LEU A 131 9.62 -0.36 -8.26
CA LEU A 131 10.87 -0.69 -7.58
C LEU A 131 11.14 0.21 -6.35
N ILE A 132 10.97 1.52 -6.48
CA ILE A 132 11.15 2.47 -5.36
C ILE A 132 10.23 2.12 -4.19
N GLY A 133 8.99 1.69 -4.47
CA GLY A 133 8.03 1.24 -3.46
C GLY A 133 8.38 -0.11 -2.82
N GLU A 134 9.03 -1.02 -3.54
CA GLU A 134 9.42 -2.34 -3.03
C GLU A 134 10.64 -2.28 -2.10
N LEU A 135 11.62 -1.42 -2.40
CA LEU A 135 12.89 -1.31 -1.67
C LEU A 135 12.75 -1.18 -0.14
N PRO A 136 11.87 -0.29 0.40
CA PRO A 136 11.78 -0.08 1.84
C PRO A 136 10.91 -1.12 2.58
N LYS A 137 10.24 -2.04 1.90
CA LYS A 137 9.22 -2.93 2.51
C LYS A 137 9.75 -3.73 3.70
N GLN A 138 10.98 -4.25 3.62
CA GLN A 138 11.59 -4.99 4.73
C GLN A 138 11.74 -4.12 5.99
N SER A 139 12.13 -2.86 5.81
CA SER A 139 12.26 -1.90 6.90
C SER A 139 10.91 -1.56 7.50
N PHE A 140 9.86 -1.40 6.66
CA PHE A 140 8.49 -1.18 7.14
C PHE A 140 7.95 -2.37 7.92
N ILE A 141 8.18 -3.60 7.47
CA ILE A 141 7.78 -4.81 8.21
C ILE A 141 8.41 -4.81 9.61
N ARG A 142 9.73 -4.58 9.69
CA ARG A 142 10.45 -4.54 10.97
C ARG A 142 9.90 -3.44 11.89
N LEU A 143 9.63 -2.26 11.35
CA LEU A 143 9.07 -1.14 12.09
C LEU A 143 7.65 -1.44 12.61
N ASN A 144 6.77 -1.92 11.75
CA ASN A 144 5.39 -2.31 12.09
C ASN A 144 5.35 -3.35 13.20
N ARG A 145 6.14 -4.42 13.06
CA ARG A 145 6.24 -5.48 14.08
C ARG A 145 6.72 -4.89 15.40
N ARG A 146 7.74 -4.03 15.37
CA ARG A 146 8.28 -3.41 16.57
C ARG A 146 7.23 -2.56 17.28
N MET A 147 6.58 -1.64 16.57
CA MET A 147 5.52 -0.77 17.12
C MET A 147 4.42 -1.60 17.80
N LEU A 148 3.96 -2.66 17.14
CA LEU A 148 2.90 -3.50 17.69
C LEU A 148 3.37 -4.32 18.90
N THR A 149 4.57 -4.91 18.83
CA THR A 149 5.12 -5.69 19.95
C THR A 149 5.41 -4.84 21.18
N ASP A 150 5.90 -3.61 21.01
CA ASP A 150 6.09 -2.68 22.12
C ASP A 150 4.75 -2.36 22.77
N ARG A 151 3.69 -2.17 21.98
CA ARG A 151 2.36 -1.88 22.52
C ARG A 151 1.69 -3.09 23.18
N ILE A 152 1.83 -4.29 22.62
CA ILE A 152 1.40 -5.54 23.25
C ILE A 152 2.15 -5.75 24.57
N LYS A 153 3.46 -5.49 24.60
CA LYS A 153 4.27 -5.65 25.80
C LYS A 153 3.82 -4.72 26.92
N GLU A 154 3.50 -3.47 26.61
CA GLU A 154 3.00 -2.50 27.59
C GLU A 154 1.62 -2.89 28.16
N MET A 155 0.72 -3.40 27.31
CA MET A 155 -0.66 -3.71 27.70
C MET A 155 -0.82 -5.09 28.33
N TYR A 156 -0.01 -6.06 27.90
CA TYR A 156 -0.23 -7.49 28.15
C TYR A 156 1.04 -8.26 28.56
N GLY A 157 2.18 -7.58 28.67
CA GLY A 157 3.44 -8.18 29.10
C GLY A 157 4.28 -8.78 27.97
N LYS A 158 5.56 -9.07 28.30
CA LYS A 158 6.57 -9.53 27.33
C LYS A 158 6.23 -10.88 26.71
N GLU A 159 5.65 -11.80 27.48
CA GLU A 159 5.34 -13.16 27.01
C GLU A 159 4.40 -13.14 25.80
N LEU A 160 3.34 -12.31 25.83
CA LEU A 160 2.40 -12.21 24.71
C LEU A 160 3.04 -11.53 23.48
N ALA A 161 3.91 -10.54 23.69
CA ALA A 161 4.63 -9.89 22.61
C ALA A 161 5.60 -10.85 21.90
N ASP A 162 6.32 -11.68 22.67
CA ASP A 162 7.22 -12.72 22.14
C ASP A 162 6.41 -13.79 21.39
N LYS A 163 5.28 -14.24 21.96
CA LYS A 163 4.37 -15.20 21.32
C LYS A 163 3.77 -14.67 20.02
N TYR A 164 3.41 -13.39 19.94
CA TYR A 164 2.92 -12.77 18.70
C TYR A 164 3.95 -12.90 17.56
N LEU A 165 5.22 -12.62 17.83
CA LEU A 165 6.29 -12.78 16.85
C LEU A 165 6.50 -14.25 16.46
N GLU A 166 6.43 -15.17 17.43
CA GLU A 166 6.51 -16.60 17.17
C GLU A 166 5.41 -17.06 16.21
N LEU A 167 4.15 -16.67 16.46
CA LEU A 167 3.01 -17.03 15.65
C LEU A 167 3.13 -16.48 14.22
N LEU A 168 3.62 -15.24 14.05
CA LEU A 168 3.91 -14.68 12.74
C LEU A 168 5.00 -15.46 11.99
N ASN A 169 6.12 -15.75 12.66
CA ASN A 169 7.26 -16.43 12.05
C ASN A 169 6.97 -17.89 11.71
N LYS A 170 6.05 -18.53 12.45
CA LYS A 170 5.54 -19.89 12.17
C LYS A 170 4.34 -19.91 11.23
N HIS A 171 3.89 -18.75 10.74
CA HIS A 171 2.73 -18.61 9.87
C HIS A 171 1.40 -19.13 10.46
N PHE A 172 1.26 -19.12 11.79
CA PHE A 172 -0.04 -19.35 12.44
C PHE A 172 -0.98 -18.15 12.32
N ILE A 173 -0.40 -16.95 12.18
CA ILE A 173 -1.13 -15.72 11.89
C ILE A 173 -0.47 -14.99 10.72
N TYR A 174 -1.26 -14.21 9.99
CA TYR A 174 -0.79 -13.37 8.90
C TYR A 174 -1.26 -11.93 9.13
N LYS A 175 -0.30 -10.99 9.18
CA LYS A 175 -0.61 -9.57 9.27
C LYS A 175 -0.70 -9.00 7.86
N ASN A 176 -1.92 -8.68 7.42
CA ASN A 176 -2.14 -7.98 6.16
C ASN A 176 -1.44 -6.61 6.15
N ASP A 177 -0.99 -6.21 4.96
CA ASP A 177 -0.39 -4.89 4.68
C ASP A 177 0.75 -4.54 5.64
N GLU A 178 1.52 -5.54 6.10
CA GLU A 178 2.65 -5.33 7.01
C GLU A 178 3.76 -4.46 6.41
N THR A 179 3.70 -4.25 5.10
CA THR A 179 4.59 -3.39 4.33
C THR A 179 4.16 -1.92 4.32
N SER A 180 3.00 -1.57 4.90
CA SER A 180 2.45 -0.22 4.95
C SER A 180 2.32 0.30 6.38
N LEU A 181 2.53 1.62 6.57
CA LEU A 181 2.27 2.31 7.83
C LEU A 181 0.91 3.04 7.84
N ALA A 182 0.20 3.01 6.72
CA ALA A 182 -1.09 3.66 6.57
C ALA A 182 -2.21 2.85 7.23
N ASN A 183 -3.37 3.50 7.40
CA ASN A 183 -4.59 2.78 7.74
C ASN A 183 -4.99 1.87 6.57
N TYR A 184 -5.76 0.80 6.85
CA TYR A 184 -6.12 -0.17 5.84
C TYR A 184 -7.06 0.43 4.76
N CYS A 185 -8.36 0.48 5.00
CA CYS A 185 -9.34 0.93 4.02
C CYS A 185 -10.35 1.89 4.65
N ALA A 186 -11.07 2.64 3.82
CA ALA A 186 -12.17 3.48 4.27
C ALA A 186 -13.28 3.56 3.22
N SER A 187 -14.52 3.55 3.70
CA SER A 187 -15.68 4.06 2.97
C SER A 187 -15.94 5.48 3.44
N ILE A 188 -15.70 6.46 2.57
CA ILE A 188 -15.74 7.87 2.95
C ILE A 188 -17.09 8.49 2.60
N THR A 189 -17.57 9.36 3.48
CA THR A 189 -18.55 10.36 3.07
C THR A 189 -17.86 11.50 2.33
N MET A 190 -18.45 11.94 1.23
CA MET A 190 -17.94 13.06 0.45
C MET A 190 -18.49 14.41 0.91
N TYR A 191 -19.36 14.43 1.93
CA TYR A 191 -20.01 15.66 2.38
C TYR A 191 -19.04 16.76 2.84
N PRO A 192 -17.98 16.46 3.62
CA PRO A 192 -16.99 17.48 3.98
C PRO A 192 -16.27 18.09 2.77
N TRP A 193 -16.07 17.28 1.71
CA TRP A 193 -15.48 17.73 0.46
C TRP A 193 -16.44 18.61 -0.36
N LEU A 194 -17.75 18.34 -0.35
CA LEU A 194 -18.74 19.25 -0.95
C LEU A 194 -18.73 20.64 -0.32
N LEU A 195 -18.40 20.74 0.98
CA LEU A 195 -18.40 22.01 1.69
C LEU A 195 -17.09 22.77 1.51
N ASN A 196 -15.96 22.07 1.58
CA ASN A 196 -14.64 22.69 1.75
C ASN A 196 -13.64 22.34 0.64
N GLY A 197 -14.02 21.51 -0.33
CA GLY A 197 -13.11 20.94 -1.29
C GLY A 197 -12.03 20.08 -0.62
N THR A 198 -10.82 20.18 -1.13
CA THR A 198 -9.66 19.37 -0.67
C THR A 198 -8.82 20.06 0.40
N LEU A 199 -9.13 21.31 0.77
CA LEU A 199 -8.36 22.07 1.77
C LEU A 199 -8.20 21.32 3.12
N PRO A 200 -9.24 20.68 3.69
CA PRO A 200 -9.09 19.99 4.98
C PRO A 200 -8.19 18.75 4.93
N VAL A 201 -7.92 18.21 3.74
CA VAL A 201 -7.08 17.02 3.53
C VAL A 201 -5.74 17.38 2.89
N GLY A 202 -5.32 18.64 2.98
CA GLY A 202 -4.02 19.12 2.51
C GLY A 202 -3.94 19.41 1.01
N GLY A 203 -5.06 19.38 0.29
CA GLY A 203 -5.15 19.86 -1.08
C GLY A 203 -5.32 21.37 -1.17
N ASN A 204 -5.54 21.88 -2.38
CA ASN A 204 -5.63 23.32 -2.66
C ASN A 204 -6.95 23.73 -3.35
N SER A 205 -7.81 22.78 -3.68
CA SER A 205 -9.08 23.03 -4.38
C SER A 205 -10.19 23.34 -3.38
N THR A 206 -11.01 24.34 -3.69
CA THR A 206 -12.25 24.69 -2.98
C THR A 206 -13.41 23.76 -3.40
N LYS A 207 -14.61 23.99 -2.87
CA LYS A 207 -15.78 23.16 -3.20
C LYS A 207 -16.09 23.15 -4.71
N PRO A 208 -16.53 22.02 -5.27
CA PRO A 208 -17.03 21.96 -6.64
C PRO A 208 -18.29 22.82 -6.81
N THR A 209 -18.44 23.46 -7.97
CA THR A 209 -19.55 24.38 -8.27
C THR A 209 -20.34 24.01 -9.54
N ASN A 210 -19.83 23.09 -10.35
CA ASN A 210 -20.45 22.60 -11.58
C ASN A 210 -19.98 21.16 -11.89
N LEU A 211 -20.59 20.51 -12.88
CA LEU A 211 -20.31 19.11 -13.21
C LEU A 211 -18.84 18.86 -13.57
N LYS A 212 -18.19 19.77 -14.30
CA LYS A 212 -16.77 19.64 -14.68
C LYS A 212 -15.84 19.70 -13.46
N SER A 213 -16.09 20.66 -12.57
CA SER A 213 -15.34 20.80 -11.32
C SER A 213 -15.56 19.62 -10.37
N PHE A 214 -16.77 19.03 -10.38
CA PHE A 214 -17.06 17.79 -9.67
C PHE A 214 -16.20 16.64 -10.22
N CYS A 215 -16.19 16.40 -11.55
CA CYS A 215 -15.42 15.30 -12.13
C CYS A 215 -13.93 15.38 -11.79
N GLY A 216 -13.30 16.54 -11.99
CA GLY A 216 -11.88 16.74 -11.69
C GLY A 216 -11.58 16.70 -10.19
N GLY A 217 -12.40 17.38 -9.38
CA GLY A 217 -12.22 17.43 -7.94
C GLY A 217 -12.45 16.09 -7.25
N PHE A 218 -13.41 15.29 -7.73
CA PHE A 218 -13.71 13.94 -7.25
C PHE A 218 -12.53 13.00 -7.49
N ALA A 219 -11.99 12.97 -8.72
CA ALA A 219 -10.81 12.17 -9.03
C ALA A 219 -9.62 12.54 -8.13
N ASN A 220 -9.38 13.84 -7.92
CA ASN A 220 -8.33 14.32 -7.03
C ASN A 220 -8.57 13.91 -5.56
N LEU A 221 -9.80 14.02 -5.07
CA LEU A 221 -10.17 13.56 -3.73
C LEU A 221 -9.85 12.07 -3.56
N VAL A 222 -10.29 11.24 -4.51
CA VAL A 222 -10.07 9.78 -4.48
C VAL A 222 -8.57 9.48 -4.45
N PHE A 223 -7.74 10.17 -5.25
CA PHE A 223 -6.29 9.99 -5.21
C PHE A 223 -5.66 10.40 -3.88
N ILE A 224 -6.03 11.58 -3.34
CA ILE A 224 -5.50 12.08 -2.07
C ILE A 224 -5.81 11.08 -0.95
N VAL A 225 -7.08 10.70 -0.79
CA VAL A 225 -7.51 9.77 0.28
C VAL A 225 -6.83 8.42 0.11
N SER A 226 -6.78 7.90 -1.11
CA SER A 226 -6.18 6.58 -1.36
C SER A 226 -4.67 6.54 -1.17
N SER A 227 -3.98 7.68 -1.27
CA SER A 227 -2.54 7.77 -0.93
C SER A 227 -2.28 7.61 0.58
N MET A 228 -3.30 7.81 1.40
CA MET A 228 -3.24 7.69 2.87
C MET A 228 -3.80 6.34 3.37
N LEU A 229 -4.11 5.41 2.46
CA LEU A 229 -4.69 4.10 2.73
C LEU A 229 -3.85 3.00 2.08
N SER A 230 -3.77 1.83 2.73
CA SER A 230 -3.13 0.63 2.17
C SER A 230 -4.05 -0.10 1.19
N GLY A 231 -5.35 -0.11 1.48
CA GLY A 231 -6.39 -0.85 0.78
C GLY A 231 -7.36 0.04 0.01
N ALA A 232 -8.63 -0.34 0.03
CA ALA A 232 -9.69 0.27 -0.78
C ALA A 232 -10.15 1.63 -0.27
N CYS A 233 -10.51 2.50 -1.22
CA CYS A 233 -11.23 3.74 -0.99
C CYS A 233 -12.62 3.60 -1.62
N ALA A 234 -13.67 3.54 -0.79
CA ALA A 234 -15.04 3.46 -1.28
C ALA A 234 -15.73 4.82 -1.21
N THR A 235 -16.45 5.17 -2.27
CA THR A 235 -17.28 6.38 -2.36
C THR A 235 -18.72 6.00 -2.70
N PRO A 236 -19.48 5.44 -1.73
CA PRO A 236 -20.85 4.98 -1.96
C PRO A 236 -21.77 6.07 -2.54
N GLU A 237 -21.51 7.33 -2.20
CA GLU A 237 -22.33 8.49 -2.59
C GLU A 237 -22.00 9.03 -4.00
N PHE A 238 -21.08 8.41 -4.75
CA PHE A 238 -20.53 8.93 -6.01
C PHE A 238 -21.63 9.34 -7.01
N LEU A 239 -22.52 8.41 -7.35
CA LEU A 239 -23.57 8.65 -8.34
C LEU A 239 -24.64 9.61 -7.82
N MET A 240 -24.94 9.59 -6.52
CA MET A 240 -25.88 10.54 -5.91
C MET A 240 -25.36 11.97 -6.00
N TYR A 241 -24.07 12.18 -5.73
CA TYR A 241 -23.49 13.53 -5.80
C TYR A 241 -23.31 13.97 -7.26
N MET A 242 -22.95 13.05 -8.16
CA MET A 242 -22.91 13.34 -9.58
C MET A 242 -24.30 13.74 -10.11
N ASN A 243 -25.35 13.03 -9.70
CA ASN A 243 -26.74 13.34 -10.03
C ASN A 243 -27.11 14.78 -9.64
N TYR A 244 -26.71 15.21 -8.44
CA TYR A 244 -26.91 16.58 -7.98
C TYR A 244 -26.26 17.61 -8.92
N PHE A 245 -24.99 17.43 -9.30
CA PHE A 245 -24.31 18.37 -10.22
C PHE A 245 -24.88 18.34 -11.65
N ILE A 246 -25.36 17.20 -12.13
CA ILE A 246 -26.09 17.11 -13.40
C ILE A 246 -27.39 17.92 -13.31
N GLY A 247 -28.15 17.76 -12.22
CA GLY A 247 -29.39 18.48 -11.97
C GLY A 247 -29.22 20.00 -11.86
N LEU A 248 -28.09 20.46 -11.28
CA LEU A 248 -27.75 21.89 -11.25
C LEU A 248 -27.49 22.47 -12.65
N GLU A 249 -27.00 21.65 -13.59
CA GLU A 249 -26.59 22.10 -14.92
C GLU A 249 -27.70 21.97 -15.97
N TYR A 250 -28.52 20.93 -15.87
CA TYR A 250 -29.54 20.60 -16.88
C TYR A 250 -30.98 20.52 -16.35
N GLY A 251 -31.20 20.69 -15.04
CA GLY A 251 -32.49 20.50 -14.39
C GLY A 251 -32.68 19.10 -13.82
N LYS A 252 -33.54 18.95 -12.80
CA LYS A 252 -33.78 17.65 -12.12
C LYS A 252 -34.44 16.61 -13.03
N ASP A 253 -35.13 17.07 -14.06
CA ASP A 253 -35.84 16.27 -15.05
C ASP A 253 -34.98 15.92 -16.28
N TYR A 254 -33.66 16.14 -16.24
CA TYR A 254 -32.75 15.91 -17.37
C TYR A 254 -32.88 14.51 -17.99
N TYR A 255 -33.20 13.51 -17.16
CA TYR A 255 -33.30 12.11 -17.57
C TYR A 255 -34.50 11.85 -18.50
N LEU A 256 -35.51 12.72 -18.49
CA LEU A 256 -36.67 12.67 -19.39
C LEU A 256 -36.35 13.16 -20.80
N HIS A 257 -35.26 13.90 -20.97
CA HIS A 257 -34.87 14.53 -22.23
C HIS A 257 -33.35 14.45 -22.45
N ALA A 258 -32.77 13.29 -22.12
CA ALA A 258 -31.32 13.05 -22.16
C ALA A 258 -30.72 13.13 -23.59
N ASP A 259 -31.56 13.05 -24.62
CA ASP A 259 -31.21 13.20 -26.03
C ASP A 259 -31.04 14.66 -26.47
N LYS A 260 -31.52 15.63 -25.68
CA LYS A 260 -31.38 17.07 -25.96
C LYS A 260 -29.91 17.46 -26.12
N VAL A 261 -29.60 18.11 -27.24
CA VAL A 261 -28.27 18.67 -27.52
C VAL A 261 -28.02 19.91 -26.66
N VAL A 262 -26.94 19.88 -25.89
CA VAL A 262 -26.57 20.94 -24.92
C VAL A 262 -25.15 21.48 -25.11
N ASP A 263 -24.32 20.77 -25.88
CA ASP A 263 -22.97 21.22 -26.18
C ASP A 263 -22.93 22.08 -27.45
N LEU A 264 -22.53 23.34 -27.31
CA LEU A 264 -22.41 24.28 -28.41
C LEU A 264 -21.12 24.10 -29.24
N SER A 265 -20.22 23.17 -28.85
CA SER A 265 -19.05 22.85 -29.64
C SER A 265 -19.41 22.21 -30.98
N SER A 266 -18.44 22.06 -31.89
CA SER A 266 -18.62 21.34 -33.15
C SER A 266 -19.06 19.87 -32.97
N LYS A 267 -18.94 19.31 -31.76
CA LYS A 267 -19.38 17.96 -31.44
C LYS A 267 -20.89 17.84 -31.19
N GLN A 268 -21.59 18.92 -30.84
CA GLN A 268 -23.05 18.95 -30.65
C GLN A 268 -23.58 17.77 -29.81
N ARG A 269 -22.97 17.54 -28.65
CA ARG A 269 -23.30 16.43 -27.73
C ARG A 269 -24.63 16.63 -27.01
N SER A 270 -25.37 15.53 -26.85
CA SER A 270 -26.55 15.46 -25.99
C SER A 270 -26.19 15.44 -24.50
N ILE A 271 -27.17 15.65 -23.62
CA ILE A 271 -27.02 15.51 -22.17
C ILE A 271 -26.45 14.13 -21.82
N ASP A 272 -27.03 13.06 -22.38
CA ASP A 272 -26.53 11.69 -22.20
C ASP A 272 -25.06 11.56 -22.59
N LYS A 273 -24.67 12.16 -23.72
CA LYS A 273 -23.28 12.09 -24.16
C LYS A 273 -22.34 12.85 -23.23
N VAL A 274 -22.75 14.02 -22.72
CA VAL A 274 -21.95 14.76 -21.73
C VAL A 274 -21.81 13.97 -20.43
N ILE A 275 -22.88 13.31 -19.97
CA ILE A 275 -22.83 12.44 -18.77
C ILE A 275 -21.87 11.28 -18.99
N THR A 276 -21.94 10.59 -20.14
CA THR A 276 -21.00 9.50 -20.44
C THR A 276 -19.56 9.97 -20.64
N ASP A 277 -19.32 11.19 -21.13
CA ASP A 277 -17.98 11.80 -21.15
C ASP A 277 -17.45 12.01 -19.73
N CYS A 278 -18.32 12.39 -18.79
CA CYS A 278 -17.94 12.53 -17.38
C CYS A 278 -17.64 11.17 -16.74
N PHE A 279 -18.43 10.14 -17.04
CA PHE A 279 -18.14 8.76 -16.62
C PHE A 279 -16.77 8.31 -17.14
N GLU A 280 -16.54 8.50 -18.45
CA GLU A 280 -15.27 8.18 -19.11
C GLU A 280 -14.11 8.89 -18.42
N GLN A 281 -14.21 10.21 -18.23
CA GLN A 281 -13.18 11.01 -17.57
C GLN A 281 -12.82 10.45 -16.20
N ILE A 282 -13.81 10.20 -15.33
CA ILE A 282 -13.57 9.75 -13.96
C ILE A 282 -13.00 8.33 -13.93
N VAL A 283 -13.65 7.39 -14.62
CA VAL A 283 -13.26 5.98 -14.59
C VAL A 283 -11.88 5.79 -15.18
N TYR A 284 -11.59 6.37 -16.35
CA TYR A 284 -10.25 6.23 -16.94
C TYR A 284 -9.19 6.91 -16.09
N THR A 285 -9.48 8.08 -15.50
CA THR A 285 -8.53 8.80 -14.64
C THR A 285 -8.16 7.95 -13.42
N ILE A 286 -9.13 7.37 -12.72
CA ILE A 286 -8.90 6.59 -11.50
C ILE A 286 -8.23 5.24 -11.80
N ASN A 287 -8.46 4.67 -12.99
CA ASN A 287 -7.76 3.47 -13.47
C ASN A 287 -6.33 3.76 -13.97
N GLN A 288 -5.92 5.03 -14.14
CA GLN A 288 -4.53 5.30 -14.50
C GLN A 288 -3.60 5.00 -13.31
N PRO A 289 -2.53 4.23 -13.52
CA PRO A 289 -1.53 4.00 -12.49
C PRO A 289 -0.80 5.30 -12.16
N THR A 290 -0.66 5.61 -10.88
CA THR A 290 0.00 6.85 -10.43
C THR A 290 1.31 6.58 -9.71
N GLY A 291 2.33 7.39 -9.97
CA GLY A 291 3.65 7.24 -9.33
C GLY A 291 3.60 7.32 -7.80
N ALA A 292 2.70 8.16 -7.25
CA ALA A 292 2.48 8.29 -5.81
C ALA A 292 1.90 7.03 -5.13
N ARG A 293 1.43 6.06 -5.92
CA ARG A 293 0.92 4.76 -5.44
C ARG A 293 1.73 3.60 -6.00
N ASN A 294 3.05 3.78 -6.16
CA ASN A 294 3.94 2.76 -6.72
C ASN A 294 3.45 2.26 -8.09
N PHE A 295 2.89 3.15 -8.91
CA PHE A 295 2.34 2.85 -10.23
C PHE A 295 1.14 1.89 -10.21
N GLN A 296 0.29 2.01 -9.19
CA GLN A 296 -0.99 1.29 -9.10
C GLN A 296 -2.16 2.22 -9.37
N ALA A 297 -3.20 1.67 -10.00
CA ALA A 297 -4.52 2.29 -10.04
C ALA A 297 -5.12 2.32 -8.63
N VAL A 298 -6.11 3.20 -8.41
CA VAL A 298 -6.78 3.22 -7.12
C VAL A 298 -7.75 2.06 -7.01
N PHE A 299 -7.61 1.27 -5.94
CA PHE A 299 -8.65 0.33 -5.53
C PHE A 299 -9.88 1.11 -5.08
N TRP A 300 -10.80 1.35 -6.01
CA TRP A 300 -11.95 2.23 -5.85
C TRP A 300 -13.25 1.42 -5.89
N ASN A 301 -14.14 1.65 -4.92
CA ASN A 301 -15.45 0.99 -4.85
C ASN A 301 -16.60 2.02 -4.93
N ILE A 302 -17.68 1.62 -5.60
CA ILE A 302 -18.95 2.36 -5.62
C ILE A 302 -20.11 1.43 -5.29
N SER A 303 -21.26 2.01 -4.94
CA SER A 303 -22.48 1.27 -4.63
C SER A 303 -23.64 1.74 -5.49
N TYR A 304 -24.51 0.80 -5.84
CA TYR A 304 -25.84 1.05 -6.36
C TYR A 304 -26.85 0.68 -5.27
N TYR A 305 -27.96 1.40 -5.25
CA TYR A 305 -29.02 1.20 -4.28
C TYR A 305 -30.34 0.95 -5.00
N ASP A 306 -31.10 -0.01 -4.49
CA ASP A 306 -32.55 -0.06 -4.72
C ASP A 306 -33.26 1.09 -3.99
N ARG A 307 -34.57 1.22 -4.22
CA ARG A 307 -35.32 2.34 -3.64
C ARG A 307 -35.30 2.34 -2.12
N TYR A 308 -35.43 1.16 -1.51
CA TYR A 308 -35.59 1.03 -0.07
C TYR A 308 -34.28 1.27 0.69
N TYR A 309 -33.16 0.74 0.20
CA TYR A 309 -31.84 1.05 0.73
C TYR A 309 -31.53 2.53 0.57
N PHE A 310 -31.80 3.10 -0.60
CA PHE A 310 -31.58 4.53 -0.83
C PHE A 310 -32.35 5.38 0.18
N GLU A 311 -33.65 5.14 0.38
CA GLU A 311 -34.45 5.89 1.36
C GLU A 311 -33.95 5.67 2.80
N SER A 312 -33.53 4.45 3.14
CA SER A 312 -33.04 4.14 4.49
C SER A 312 -31.75 4.89 4.85
N ILE A 313 -30.86 5.13 3.87
CA ILE A 313 -29.57 5.79 4.08
C ILE A 313 -29.67 7.30 3.84
N PHE A 314 -30.43 7.71 2.81
CA PHE A 314 -30.40 9.08 2.27
C PHE A 314 -31.73 9.84 2.37
N GLY A 315 -32.81 9.26 2.90
CA GLY A 315 -34.13 9.92 2.96
C GLY A 315 -34.12 11.27 3.71
N GLU A 316 -33.32 11.37 4.76
CA GLU A 316 -33.12 12.62 5.51
C GLU A 316 -31.88 13.42 5.12
N PHE A 317 -31.11 12.94 4.14
CA PHE A 317 -29.95 13.66 3.62
C PHE A 317 -30.38 14.95 2.92
N ARG A 318 -29.55 16.00 3.06
CA ARG A 318 -29.71 17.28 2.35
C ARG A 318 -28.38 17.72 1.76
N PHE A 319 -28.40 18.21 0.54
CA PHE A 319 -27.26 18.89 -0.07
C PHE A 319 -27.03 20.27 0.58
N PRO A 320 -25.87 20.91 0.33
CA PRO A 320 -25.56 22.22 0.91
C PRO A 320 -26.56 23.34 0.58
N ASP A 321 -27.34 23.19 -0.48
CA ASP A 321 -28.41 24.12 -0.88
C ASP A 321 -29.77 23.80 -0.22
N GLY A 322 -29.83 22.78 0.63
CA GLY A 322 -31.04 22.31 1.30
C GLY A 322 -31.90 21.36 0.46
N SER A 323 -31.51 21.06 -0.79
CA SER A 323 -32.25 20.14 -1.65
C SER A 323 -32.10 18.68 -1.19
N ARG A 324 -33.13 17.87 -1.44
CA ARG A 324 -33.08 16.41 -1.25
C ARG A 324 -32.54 15.74 -2.50
N PRO A 325 -31.82 14.60 -2.37
CA PRO A 325 -31.52 13.77 -3.54
C PRO A 325 -32.80 13.24 -4.16
N ASP A 326 -32.80 13.15 -5.49
CA ASP A 326 -33.96 12.77 -6.29
C ASP A 326 -33.82 11.33 -6.76
N TRP A 327 -34.75 10.47 -6.36
CA TRP A 327 -34.70 9.03 -6.67
C TRP A 327 -34.85 8.75 -8.16
N ASP A 328 -35.76 9.42 -8.85
CA ASP A 328 -36.09 9.06 -10.24
C ASP A 328 -34.93 9.34 -11.19
N SER A 329 -34.29 10.51 -11.05
CA SER A 329 -33.07 10.84 -11.78
C SER A 329 -31.88 9.95 -11.38
N LEU A 330 -31.74 9.63 -10.08
CA LEU A 330 -30.68 8.73 -9.61
C LEU A 330 -30.86 7.30 -10.12
N ASN A 331 -32.08 6.75 -10.09
CA ASN A 331 -32.43 5.44 -10.64
C ASN A 331 -31.99 5.36 -12.11
N TRP A 332 -32.38 6.36 -12.91
CA TRP A 332 -31.94 6.44 -14.30
C TRP A 332 -30.41 6.49 -14.43
N LEU A 333 -29.74 7.31 -13.62
CA LEU A 333 -28.28 7.47 -13.67
C LEU A 333 -27.53 6.19 -13.29
N GLN A 334 -27.98 5.48 -12.25
CA GLN A 334 -27.40 4.20 -11.83
C GLN A 334 -27.51 3.15 -12.95
N LYS A 335 -28.71 2.99 -13.52
CA LYS A 335 -28.96 2.09 -14.66
C LYS A 335 -28.13 2.49 -15.88
N ARG A 336 -28.04 3.79 -16.15
CA ARG A 336 -27.25 4.31 -17.28
C ARG A 336 -25.76 4.07 -17.12
N PHE A 337 -25.21 4.26 -15.91
CA PHE A 337 -23.81 3.99 -15.61
C PHE A 337 -23.50 2.49 -15.71
N MET A 338 -24.34 1.61 -15.14
CA MET A 338 -24.17 0.15 -15.26
C MET A 338 -24.08 -0.30 -16.73
N LYS A 339 -25.05 0.11 -17.57
CA LYS A 339 -25.04 -0.22 -19.01
C LYS A 339 -23.84 0.38 -19.74
N TRP A 340 -23.49 1.63 -19.43
CA TRP A 340 -22.32 2.28 -20.02
C TRP A 340 -21.04 1.53 -19.67
N PHE A 341 -20.84 1.21 -18.39
CA PHE A 341 -19.60 0.65 -17.90
C PHE A 341 -19.42 -0.80 -18.34
N ASN A 342 -20.50 -1.60 -18.36
CA ASN A 342 -20.47 -2.95 -18.94
C ASN A 342 -20.01 -2.92 -20.41
N LYS A 343 -20.57 -1.98 -21.20
CA LYS A 343 -20.14 -1.77 -22.59
C LYS A 343 -18.70 -1.26 -22.68
N GLU A 344 -18.28 -0.35 -21.79
CA GLU A 344 -16.95 0.26 -21.82
C GLU A 344 -15.84 -0.76 -21.54
N ARG A 345 -16.09 -1.72 -20.62
CA ARG A 345 -15.19 -2.85 -20.33
C ARG A 345 -14.91 -3.74 -21.54
N THR A 346 -15.75 -3.71 -22.57
CA THR A 346 -15.49 -4.44 -23.83
C THR A 346 -14.44 -3.77 -24.72
N LYS A 347 -14.15 -2.47 -24.49
CA LYS A 347 -13.15 -1.71 -25.26
C LYS A 347 -11.76 -1.79 -24.66
N THR A 348 -11.66 -1.79 -23.34
CA THR A 348 -10.40 -1.87 -22.60
C THR A 348 -10.63 -2.50 -21.23
N ILE A 349 -9.58 -3.11 -20.68
CA ILE A 349 -9.62 -3.68 -19.33
C ILE A 349 -9.75 -2.53 -18.32
N LEU A 350 -10.90 -2.45 -17.66
CA LEU A 350 -11.19 -1.50 -16.58
C LEU A 350 -11.54 -2.30 -15.32
N THR A 351 -10.60 -2.37 -14.39
CA THR A 351 -10.76 -3.07 -13.12
C THR A 351 -11.64 -2.29 -12.15
N PHE A 352 -11.48 -0.96 -12.13
CA PHE A 352 -12.18 -0.08 -11.19
C PHE A 352 -13.25 0.78 -11.90
N PRO A 353 -14.32 1.21 -11.20
CA PRO A 353 -14.63 0.85 -9.83
C PRO A 353 -15.05 -0.62 -9.68
N VAL A 354 -14.80 -1.17 -8.50
CA VAL A 354 -15.49 -2.37 -8.02
C VAL A 354 -16.91 -1.95 -7.63
N GLU A 355 -17.91 -2.63 -8.18
CA GLU A 355 -19.30 -2.24 -8.09
C GLU A 355 -20.08 -3.16 -7.16
N THR A 356 -20.84 -2.60 -6.22
CA THR A 356 -21.70 -3.38 -5.31
C THR A 356 -23.16 -2.98 -5.48
N MET A 357 -24.06 -3.97 -5.60
CA MET A 357 -25.51 -3.74 -5.65
C MET A 357 -26.11 -4.00 -4.26
N ALA A 358 -26.72 -2.99 -3.65
CA ALA A 358 -27.40 -3.11 -2.36
C ALA A 358 -28.92 -3.25 -2.56
N LEU A 359 -29.45 -4.46 -2.32
CA LEU A 359 -30.87 -4.81 -2.42
C LEU A 359 -31.43 -5.18 -1.05
N LEU A 360 -32.48 -4.49 -0.59
CA LEU A 360 -33.08 -4.77 0.69
C LEU A 360 -33.89 -6.06 0.57
N THR A 361 -33.62 -7.03 1.43
CA THR A 361 -34.33 -8.30 1.42
C THR A 361 -35.35 -8.38 2.56
N GLU A 362 -36.51 -8.97 2.28
CA GLU A 362 -37.57 -9.22 3.23
C GLU A 362 -38.17 -10.60 2.90
N ASN A 363 -38.28 -11.47 3.92
CA ASN A 363 -38.77 -12.86 3.77
C ASN A 363 -38.00 -13.74 2.77
N GLY A 364 -36.72 -13.44 2.53
CA GLY A 364 -35.85 -14.22 1.63
C GLY A 364 -35.79 -13.71 0.19
N ASP A 365 -36.61 -12.72 -0.15
CA ASP A 365 -36.64 -12.10 -1.48
C ASP A 365 -36.25 -10.62 -1.42
N ALA A 366 -35.83 -10.06 -2.55
CA ALA A 366 -35.59 -8.63 -2.67
C ALA A 366 -36.91 -7.86 -2.66
N LYS A 367 -36.98 -6.81 -1.85
CA LYS A 367 -38.18 -5.98 -1.70
C LYS A 367 -38.46 -5.11 -2.93
N ASP A 368 -37.42 -4.76 -3.67
CA ASP A 368 -37.49 -4.06 -4.95
C ASP A 368 -37.34 -5.08 -6.08
N GLU A 369 -38.47 -5.63 -6.55
CA GLU A 369 -38.50 -6.62 -7.63
C GLU A 369 -37.90 -6.06 -8.93
N GLU A 370 -38.12 -4.76 -9.22
CA GLU A 370 -37.57 -4.11 -10.42
C GLU A 370 -36.03 -4.13 -10.39
N TYR A 371 -35.43 -3.82 -9.24
CA TYR A 371 -33.98 -3.85 -9.08
C TYR A 371 -33.43 -5.28 -9.01
N ALA A 372 -34.19 -6.24 -8.49
CA ALA A 372 -33.82 -7.66 -8.53
C ALA A 372 -33.72 -8.17 -9.98
N ASP A 373 -34.77 -7.93 -10.77
CA ASP A 373 -34.84 -8.30 -12.18
C ASP A 373 -33.77 -7.56 -13.00
N TRP A 374 -33.56 -6.27 -12.73
CA TRP A 374 -32.51 -5.49 -13.37
C TRP A 374 -31.11 -6.04 -13.05
N THR A 375 -30.86 -6.42 -11.79
CA THR A 375 -29.58 -7.00 -11.36
C THR A 375 -29.34 -8.33 -12.07
N ALA A 376 -30.36 -9.20 -12.14
CA ALA A 376 -30.31 -10.45 -12.88
C ALA A 376 -30.05 -10.22 -14.38
N GLN A 377 -30.70 -9.22 -14.99
CA GLN A 377 -30.45 -8.83 -16.38
C GLN A 377 -29.00 -8.38 -16.58
N MET A 378 -28.46 -7.54 -15.69
CA MET A 378 -27.08 -7.07 -15.81
C MET A 378 -26.09 -8.24 -15.72
N TYR A 379 -26.30 -9.21 -14.80
CA TYR A 379 -25.50 -10.44 -14.76
C TYR A 379 -25.60 -11.24 -16.06
N ALA A 380 -26.81 -11.39 -16.62
CA ALA A 380 -27.03 -12.09 -17.88
C ALA A 380 -26.31 -11.41 -19.07
N GLU A 381 -26.14 -10.09 -19.00
CA GLU A 381 -25.37 -9.29 -19.97
C GLU A 381 -23.86 -9.26 -19.69
N GLY A 382 -23.36 -10.07 -18.75
CA GLY A 382 -21.94 -10.20 -18.44
C GLY A 382 -21.39 -9.13 -17.50
N HIS A 383 -22.25 -8.33 -16.87
CA HIS A 383 -21.83 -7.39 -15.84
C HIS A 383 -21.41 -8.14 -14.56
N SER A 384 -20.49 -7.54 -13.80
CA SER A 384 -19.98 -8.14 -12.57
C SER A 384 -20.18 -7.18 -11.40
N PHE A 385 -20.90 -7.64 -10.38
CA PHE A 385 -20.94 -6.99 -9.07
C PHE A 385 -20.06 -7.76 -8.08
N PHE A 386 -19.51 -7.06 -7.09
CA PHE A 386 -18.86 -7.65 -5.93
C PHE A 386 -19.94 -8.23 -5.01
N THR A 387 -19.95 -9.55 -4.86
CA THR A 387 -20.91 -10.34 -4.08
C THR A 387 -20.34 -10.75 -2.74
#